data_AF-A0A1D7QKA7-F1
#
_entry.id   AF-A0A1D7QKA7-F1
#
_cell.length_a   1.000
_cell.length_b   1.000
_cell.length_c   1.000
_cell.angle_alpha   90.00
_cell.angle_beta   90.00
_cell.angle_gamma   90.00
#
_symmetry.space_group_name_H-M   'P 1'
#
loop_
_entity.id
_entity.type
_entity.pdbx_description
1 polymer ?
#
loop_
_entity_poly.entity_id
_entity_poly.type
_entity_poly.pdbx_seq_one_letter_code
_entity_poly.pdbx_strand_id
1 'polypeptide(L)'
;MENQGSEVNAFRHVLWQATITSEFGSDVASKVGFAHEENPNSNWSTDYTKKSFGTLGGADERIDLTNNEIGRSIGEENKGMGMKDLALKVLDAFKTDGLWTATRQSDGTFRMTQTKISNEQHKSLQKVFNNLNNDGFTFAEEMKRIAEARKETGTAIK
;
A
#
# COMPACT_ATOMS: atom_id res chain seq x y z
N MET A 1 -3.25 -14.17 1.71
CA MET A 1 -2.73 -13.18 2.69
C MET A 1 -3.88 -12.64 3.53
N GLU A 2 -3.63 -12.06 4.70
CA GLU A 2 -4.70 -11.43 5.51
C GLU A 2 -5.24 -10.17 4.79
N ASN A 3 -6.56 -9.97 4.86
CA ASN A 3 -7.28 -8.78 4.37
C ASN A 3 -7.37 -8.58 2.84
N GLN A 4 -7.37 -9.66 2.06
CA GLN A 4 -7.57 -9.62 0.59
C GLN A 4 -8.76 -8.74 0.18
N GLY A 5 -8.54 -7.88 -0.81
CA GLY A 5 -9.52 -6.99 -1.40
C GLY A 5 -10.00 -5.86 -0.49
N SER A 6 -9.40 -5.66 0.67
CA SER A 6 -9.81 -4.64 1.65
C SER A 6 -9.16 -3.27 1.40
N GLU A 7 -9.70 -2.25 2.06
CA GLU A 7 -9.10 -0.91 2.12
C GLU A 7 -7.68 -0.91 2.69
N VAL A 8 -7.41 -1.79 3.66
CA VAL A 8 -6.09 -1.95 4.29
C VAL A 8 -5.10 -2.55 3.30
N ASN A 9 -5.51 -3.55 2.52
CA ASN A 9 -4.66 -4.14 1.49
C ASN A 9 -4.35 -3.10 0.41
N ALA A 10 -5.38 -2.41 -0.08
CA ALA A 10 -5.24 -1.37 -1.07
C ALA A 10 -4.23 -0.29 -0.65
N PHE A 11 -4.38 0.27 0.56
CA PHE A 11 -3.45 1.29 1.06
C PHE A 11 -2.01 0.77 1.14
N ARG A 12 -1.82 -0.47 1.62
CA ARG A 12 -0.50 -1.10 1.75
C ARG A 12 0.19 -1.24 0.39
N HIS A 13 -0.51 -1.75 -0.62
CA HIS A 13 0.05 -1.95 -1.95
C HIS A 13 0.44 -0.62 -2.61
N VAL A 14 -0.43 0.38 -2.54
CA VAL A 14 -0.13 1.71 -3.09
C VAL A 14 1.06 2.34 -2.37
N LEU A 15 1.10 2.33 -1.03
CA LEU A 15 2.22 2.88 -0.27
C LEU A 15 3.53 2.14 -0.57
N TRP A 16 3.51 0.82 -0.61
CA TRP A 16 4.69 0.02 -0.88
C TRP A 16 5.28 0.34 -2.26
N GLN A 17 4.45 0.38 -3.30
CA GLN A 17 4.89 0.71 -4.66
C GLN A 17 5.32 2.17 -4.79
N ALA A 18 4.66 3.11 -4.10
CA ALA A 18 5.09 4.50 -4.05
C ALA A 18 6.47 4.64 -3.43
N THR A 19 6.73 3.95 -2.32
CA THR A 19 8.04 3.98 -1.65
C THR A 19 9.14 3.39 -2.53
N ILE A 20 8.95 2.19 -3.08
CA ILE A 20 9.97 1.57 -3.96
C ILE A 20 10.22 2.45 -5.19
N THR A 21 9.17 3.03 -5.77
CA THR A 21 9.33 3.88 -6.96
C THR A 21 10.03 5.20 -6.64
N SER A 22 9.68 5.83 -5.53
CA SER A 22 10.32 7.07 -5.06
C SER A 22 11.83 6.89 -4.85
N GLU A 23 12.25 5.71 -4.37
CA GLU A 23 13.64 5.40 -4.04
C GLU A 23 14.44 4.79 -5.21
N PHE A 24 13.84 3.85 -5.94
CA PHE A 24 14.52 3.00 -6.93
C PHE A 24 13.97 3.12 -8.36
N GLY A 25 12.93 3.94 -8.57
CA GLY A 25 12.29 4.14 -9.86
C GLY A 25 11.27 3.05 -10.23
N SER A 26 10.43 3.39 -11.21
CA SER A 26 9.26 2.60 -11.62
C SER A 26 9.62 1.20 -12.16
N ASP A 27 10.80 1.06 -12.79
CA ASP A 27 11.27 -0.21 -13.34
C ASP A 27 11.58 -1.26 -12.27
N VAL A 28 12.19 -0.84 -11.16
CA VAL A 28 12.44 -1.74 -10.02
C VAL A 28 11.13 -2.08 -9.32
N ALA A 29 10.29 -1.07 -9.08
CA ALA A 29 9.00 -1.23 -8.42
C ALA A 29 8.07 -2.21 -9.15
N SER A 30 7.99 -2.11 -10.49
CA SER A 30 7.16 -3.01 -11.30
C SER A 30 7.63 -4.46 -11.21
N LYS A 31 8.94 -4.74 -11.31
CA LYS A 31 9.49 -6.10 -11.16
C LYS A 31 9.20 -6.69 -9.79
N VAL A 32 9.38 -5.89 -8.74
CA VAL A 32 9.10 -6.30 -7.35
C VAL A 32 7.61 -6.57 -7.14
N GLY A 33 6.75 -5.71 -7.69
CA GLY A 33 5.30 -5.89 -7.63
C GLY A 33 4.85 -7.15 -8.35
N PHE A 34 5.33 -7.40 -9.57
CA PHE A 34 5.00 -8.62 -10.31
C PHE A 34 5.51 -9.89 -9.63
N ALA A 35 6.71 -9.87 -9.05
CA ALA A 35 7.26 -11.02 -8.34
C ALA A 35 6.48 -11.37 -7.05
N HIS A 36 5.69 -10.43 -6.53
CA HIS A 36 4.89 -10.62 -5.32
C HIS A 36 3.56 -11.34 -5.58
N GLU A 37 3.02 -11.23 -6.79
CA GLU A 37 1.74 -11.84 -7.17
C GLU A 37 1.92 -13.30 -7.62
N GLU A 38 0.92 -14.16 -7.34
CA GLU A 38 0.96 -15.59 -7.74
C GLU A 38 0.90 -15.77 -9.27
N ASN A 39 0.20 -14.87 -9.96
CA ASN A 39 0.04 -14.78 -11.40
C ASN A 39 0.26 -13.32 -11.86
N PRO A 40 1.53 -12.94 -12.13
CA PRO A 40 1.88 -11.58 -12.57
C PRO A 40 1.22 -11.13 -13.87
N ASN A 41 0.67 -12.07 -14.65
CA ASN A 41 0.00 -11.81 -15.92
C ASN A 41 -1.51 -11.62 -15.78
N SER A 42 -2.10 -11.67 -14.57
CA SER A 42 -3.53 -11.40 -14.38
C SER A 42 -3.93 -9.95 -14.75
N ASN A 43 -2.95 -9.06 -14.90
CA ASN A 43 -3.15 -7.72 -15.48
C ASN A 43 -3.37 -7.72 -17.02
N TRP A 44 -3.07 -8.81 -17.74
CA TRP A 44 -3.01 -8.82 -19.21
C TRP A 44 -4.37 -8.69 -19.92
N SER A 45 -5.48 -8.73 -19.18
CA SER A 45 -6.75 -8.24 -19.70
C SER A 45 -6.83 -6.73 -19.48
N THR A 46 -6.66 -5.93 -20.53
CA THR A 46 -7.01 -4.49 -20.54
C THR A 46 -8.52 -4.25 -20.48
N ASP A 47 -9.30 -5.32 -20.52
CA ASP A 47 -10.75 -5.27 -20.36
C ASP A 47 -11.13 -5.11 -18.88
N TYR A 48 -11.03 -3.87 -18.40
CA TYR A 48 -11.56 -3.45 -17.10
C TYR A 48 -13.11 -3.58 -17.02
N THR A 49 -13.80 -4.08 -18.06
CA THR A 49 -15.25 -4.31 -18.04
C THR A 49 -15.62 -5.66 -17.42
N LYS A 50 -14.70 -6.64 -17.36
CA LYS A 50 -14.85 -7.85 -16.55
C LYS A 50 -14.44 -7.59 -15.10
N LYS A 51 -15.24 -6.77 -14.42
CA LYS A 51 -15.03 -6.46 -13.00
C LYS A 51 -15.50 -7.57 -12.06
N SER A 52 -16.02 -8.70 -12.56
CA SER A 52 -16.59 -9.76 -11.72
C SER A 52 -15.73 -11.01 -11.75
N PHE A 53 -15.42 -11.52 -10.56
CA PHE A 53 -14.55 -12.66 -10.33
C PHE A 53 -15.29 -13.73 -9.54
N GLY A 54 -15.04 -15.00 -9.86
CA GLY A 54 -15.64 -16.13 -9.14
C GLY A 54 -15.08 -16.33 -7.72
N THR A 55 -13.89 -15.78 -7.44
CA THR A 55 -13.21 -15.92 -6.15
C THR A 55 -12.66 -14.57 -5.68
N LEU A 56 -12.51 -14.42 -4.35
CA LEU A 56 -11.89 -13.23 -3.77
C LEU A 56 -10.42 -13.12 -4.18
N GLY A 57 -9.67 -14.23 -4.18
CA GLY A 57 -8.26 -14.22 -4.56
C GLY A 57 -8.01 -13.75 -5.99
N GLY A 58 -8.86 -14.15 -6.95
CA GLY A 58 -8.75 -13.66 -8.33
C GLY A 58 -9.10 -12.17 -8.48
N ALA A 59 -10.00 -11.65 -7.64
CA ALA A 59 -10.27 -10.22 -7.59
C ALA A 59 -9.11 -9.44 -6.94
N ASP A 60 -8.60 -9.95 -5.82
CA ASP A 60 -7.54 -9.36 -5.01
C ASP A 60 -6.26 -9.16 -5.81
N GLU A 61 -5.79 -10.19 -6.50
CA GLU A 61 -4.59 -10.08 -7.32
C GLU A 61 -4.70 -8.99 -8.39
N ARG A 62 -5.87 -8.88 -9.05
CA ARG A 62 -6.08 -7.81 -10.03
C ARG A 62 -6.16 -6.44 -9.37
N ILE A 63 -6.77 -6.34 -8.19
CA ILE A 63 -6.84 -5.14 -7.36
C ILE A 63 -5.42 -4.69 -6.99
N ASP A 64 -4.57 -5.62 -6.54
CA ASP A 64 -3.21 -5.35 -6.10
C ASP A 64 -2.35 -4.86 -7.24
N LEU A 65 -2.40 -5.50 -8.43
CA LEU A 65 -1.72 -5.00 -9.63
C LEU A 65 -2.18 -3.60 -10.05
N THR A 66 -3.48 -3.32 -9.95
CA THR A 66 -4.04 -2.00 -10.33
C THR A 66 -3.66 -0.92 -9.31
N ASN A 67 -3.70 -1.23 -8.01
CA ASN A 67 -3.24 -0.34 -6.95
C ASN A 67 -1.71 -0.12 -7.02
N ASN A 68 -0.95 -1.13 -7.43
CA ASN A 68 0.48 -1.00 -7.65
C ASN A 68 0.80 0.05 -8.73
N GLU A 69 0.00 0.15 -9.79
CA GLU A 69 0.14 1.21 -10.81
C GLU A 69 -0.08 2.61 -10.24
N ILE A 70 -1.10 2.79 -9.39
CA ILE A 70 -1.36 4.06 -8.69
C ILE A 70 -0.16 4.41 -7.80
N GLY A 71 0.36 3.44 -7.05
CA GLY A 71 1.52 3.62 -6.19
C GLY A 71 2.75 4.09 -6.97
N ARG A 72 3.05 3.44 -8.10
CA ARG A 72 4.16 3.86 -8.98
C ARG A 72 4.00 5.30 -9.47
N SER A 73 2.80 5.70 -9.90
CA SER A 73 2.55 7.09 -10.32
C SER A 73 2.86 8.08 -9.20
N ILE A 74 2.36 7.81 -7.98
CA ILE A 74 2.62 8.67 -6.81
C ILE A 74 4.12 8.74 -6.50
N GLY A 75 4.83 7.61 -6.53
CA GLY A 75 6.27 7.58 -6.26
C GLY A 75 7.10 8.31 -7.31
N GLU A 76 6.74 8.20 -8.59
CA GLU A 76 7.45 8.85 -9.70
C GLU A 76 7.34 10.38 -9.63
N GLU A 77 6.18 10.89 -9.19
CA GLU A 77 5.94 12.32 -8.96
C GLU A 77 6.63 12.85 -7.68
N ASN A 78 7.04 11.97 -6.76
CA ASN A 78 7.53 12.33 -5.43
C ASN A 78 8.88 11.66 -5.11
N LYS A 79 9.83 11.67 -6.07
CA LYS A 79 11.14 11.02 -5.92
C LYS A 79 11.93 11.48 -4.70
N GLY A 80 12.56 10.54 -4.01
CA GLY A 80 13.35 10.79 -2.80
C GLY A 80 12.52 11.20 -1.57
N MET A 81 11.19 11.19 -1.66
CA MET A 81 10.32 11.50 -0.53
C MET A 81 10.32 10.35 0.47
N GLY A 82 10.34 10.67 1.77
CA GLY A 82 10.28 9.69 2.85
C GLY A 82 8.91 9.01 2.95
N MET A 83 8.89 7.78 3.44
CA MET A 83 7.69 6.93 3.49
C MET A 83 6.52 7.56 4.27
N LYS A 84 6.79 8.35 5.31
CA LYS A 84 5.75 9.05 6.07
C LYS A 84 5.02 10.08 5.19
N ASP A 85 5.75 10.86 4.41
CA ASP A 85 5.16 11.86 3.52
C ASP A 85 4.48 11.21 2.31
N LEU A 86 5.03 10.10 1.79
CA LEU A 86 4.35 9.28 0.78
C LEU A 86 3.05 8.67 1.31
N ALA A 87 3.02 8.20 2.56
CA ALA A 87 1.80 7.69 3.19
C ALA A 87 0.70 8.76 3.24
N LEU A 88 1.05 10.03 3.47
CA LEU A 88 0.11 11.14 3.40
C LEU A 88 -0.39 11.40 1.96
N LYS A 89 0.48 11.31 0.94
CA LYS A 89 0.09 11.40 -0.47
C LYS A 89 -0.88 10.29 -0.88
N VAL A 90 -0.59 9.05 -0.46
CA VAL A 90 -1.47 7.90 -0.71
C VAL A 90 -2.80 8.06 0.01
N LEU A 91 -2.78 8.59 1.24
CA LEU A 91 -3.99 8.84 2.02
C LEU A 91 -4.87 9.91 1.34
N ASP A 92 -4.26 10.96 0.79
CA ASP A 92 -4.96 11.98 0.01
C ASP A 92 -5.57 11.37 -1.26
N ALA A 93 -4.81 10.59 -2.04
CA ALA A 93 -5.31 9.88 -3.22
C ALA A 93 -6.47 8.92 -2.89
N PHE A 94 -6.39 8.19 -1.77
CA PHE A 94 -7.47 7.32 -1.32
C PHE A 94 -8.73 8.11 -0.97
N LYS A 95 -8.57 9.35 -0.52
CA LYS A 95 -9.70 10.21 -0.18
C LYS A 95 -10.31 10.89 -1.41
N THR A 96 -9.48 11.39 -2.33
CA THR A 96 -9.90 12.20 -3.48
C THR A 96 -10.33 11.35 -4.65
N ASP A 97 -9.51 10.37 -5.02
CA ASP A 97 -9.65 9.60 -6.25
C ASP A 97 -10.22 8.21 -5.95
N GLY A 98 -9.78 7.63 -4.83
CA GLY A 98 -10.16 6.31 -4.35
C GLY A 98 -9.19 5.22 -4.82
N LEU A 99 -9.15 4.13 -4.07
CA LEU A 99 -8.33 2.95 -4.38
C LEU A 99 -9.22 1.75 -4.71
N TRP A 100 -8.66 0.76 -5.40
CA TRP A 100 -9.41 -0.43 -5.78
C TRP A 100 -9.54 -1.40 -4.61
N THR A 101 -10.75 -1.91 -4.40
CA THR A 101 -11.12 -2.91 -3.38
C THR A 101 -12.13 -3.92 -3.96
N ALA A 102 -12.35 -5.02 -3.25
CA ALA A 102 -13.29 -6.07 -3.63
C ALA A 102 -14.62 -5.88 -2.89
N THR A 103 -15.73 -5.97 -3.63
CA THR A 103 -17.09 -5.95 -3.09
C THR A 103 -17.79 -7.26 -3.44
N ARG A 104 -18.17 -8.05 -2.42
CA ARG A 104 -18.96 -9.27 -2.65
C ARG A 104 -20.36 -8.91 -3.16
N GLN A 105 -20.76 -9.54 -4.25
CA GLN A 105 -22.07 -9.39 -4.89
C GLN A 105 -23.10 -10.38 -4.29
N SER A 106 -24.39 -10.15 -4.57
CA SER A 106 -25.48 -11.01 -4.08
C SER A 106 -25.44 -12.43 -4.67
N ASP A 107 -24.93 -12.60 -5.88
CA ASP A 107 -24.73 -13.90 -6.54
C ASP A 107 -23.48 -14.66 -6.06
N GLY A 108 -22.74 -14.09 -5.09
CA GLY A 108 -21.53 -14.68 -4.53
C GLY A 108 -20.24 -14.36 -5.29
N THR A 109 -20.32 -13.68 -6.43
CA THR A 109 -19.14 -13.17 -7.15
C THR A 109 -18.53 -11.96 -6.45
N PHE A 110 -17.31 -11.59 -6.82
CA PHE A 110 -16.59 -10.44 -6.28
C PHE A 110 -16.40 -9.38 -7.35
N ARG A 111 -16.71 -8.13 -7.03
CA ARG A 111 -16.53 -6.99 -7.94
C ARG A 111 -15.38 -6.11 -7.51
N MET A 112 -14.51 -5.74 -8.45
CA MET A 112 -13.51 -4.70 -8.22
C MET A 112 -14.16 -3.30 -8.30
N THR A 113 -14.07 -2.54 -7.20
CA THR A 113 -14.71 -1.22 -7.03
C THR A 113 -13.67 -0.21 -6.55
N GLN A 114 -13.71 1.01 -7.06
CA GLN A 114 -12.89 2.09 -6.54
C GLN A 114 -13.62 2.72 -5.35
N THR A 115 -13.08 2.55 -4.14
CA THR A 115 -13.66 3.07 -2.90
C THR A 115 -12.86 4.25 -2.37
N LYS A 116 -13.55 5.11 -1.62
CA LYS A 116 -12.94 6.27 -0.96
C LYS A 116 -13.16 6.16 0.53
N ILE A 117 -12.13 6.49 1.30
CA ILE A 117 -12.28 6.65 2.74
C ILE A 117 -13.10 7.90 3.08
N SER A 118 -13.71 7.92 4.26
CA SER A 118 -14.46 9.08 4.75
C SER A 118 -13.53 10.24 5.13
N ASN A 119 -14.10 11.44 5.30
CA ASN A 119 -13.33 12.59 5.81
C ASN A 119 -12.79 12.32 7.22
N GLU A 120 -13.54 11.58 8.02
CA GLU A 120 -13.22 11.24 9.41
C GLU A 120 -12.08 10.22 9.46
N GLN A 121 -12.15 9.17 8.62
CA GLN A 121 -11.06 8.20 8.45
C GLN A 121 -9.78 8.90 8.00
N HIS A 122 -9.87 9.74 6.96
CA HIS A 122 -8.73 10.51 6.44
C HIS A 122 -8.10 11.39 7.52
N LYS A 123 -8.88 12.22 8.23
CA LYS A 123 -8.38 13.06 9.32
C LYS A 123 -7.78 12.27 10.48
N SER A 124 -8.37 11.12 10.82
CA SER A 124 -7.85 10.26 11.88
C SER A 124 -6.49 9.68 11.52
N LEU A 125 -6.39 9.11 10.30
CA LEU A 125 -5.14 8.53 9.79
C LEU A 125 -4.05 9.58 9.58
N GLN A 126 -4.40 10.78 9.10
CA GLN A 126 -3.44 11.89 8.99
C GLN A 126 -2.82 12.23 10.36
N LYS A 127 -3.62 12.26 11.44
CA LYS A 127 -3.09 12.50 12.80
C LYS A 127 -2.14 11.39 13.23
N VAL A 128 -2.45 10.14 12.92
CA VAL A 128 -1.57 9.01 13.22
C VAL A 128 -0.24 9.17 12.48
N PHE A 129 -0.27 9.31 11.15
CA PHE A 129 0.95 9.35 10.33
C PHE A 129 1.84 10.55 10.63
N ASN A 130 1.27 11.71 10.97
CA ASN A 130 2.06 12.88 11.38
C ASN A 130 2.85 12.67 12.67
N ASN A 131 2.48 11.68 13.49
CA ASN A 131 3.21 11.33 14.72
C ASN A 131 4.27 10.23 14.50
N LEU A 132 4.41 9.73 13.27
CA LEU A 132 5.38 8.68 12.93
C LEU A 132 6.61 9.27 12.24
N ASN A 133 7.75 8.58 12.34
CA ASN A 133 8.92 8.83 11.51
C ASN A 133 8.84 8.04 10.18
N ASN A 134 9.87 8.14 9.34
CA ASN A 134 9.91 7.44 8.05
C ASN A 134 9.99 5.91 8.17
N ASP A 135 10.30 5.38 9.35
CA ASP A 135 10.31 3.94 9.64
C ASP A 135 8.96 3.46 10.23
N GLY A 136 8.00 4.37 10.40
CA GLY A 136 6.68 4.06 10.95
C GLY A 136 6.62 4.04 12.49
N PHE A 137 7.65 4.53 13.18
CA PHE A 137 7.69 4.60 14.65
C PHE A 137 7.27 5.96 15.17
N THR A 138 6.54 5.97 16.28
CA THR A 138 6.45 7.15 17.13
C THR A 138 7.80 7.49 17.75
N PHE A 139 7.96 8.73 18.24
CA PHE A 139 9.17 9.12 18.96
C PHE A 139 9.51 8.20 20.14
N ALA A 140 8.51 7.79 20.92
CA ALA A 140 8.72 6.92 22.07
C ALA A 140 9.20 5.52 21.66
N GLU A 141 8.64 4.95 20.58
CA GLU A 141 9.06 3.67 20.03
C GLU A 141 10.47 3.73 19.47
N GLU A 142 10.82 4.82 18.76
CA GLU A 142 12.17 5.03 18.25
C GLU A 142 13.20 5.10 19.38
N MET A 143 12.90 5.86 20.44
CA MET A 143 13.78 5.96 21.60
C MET A 143 13.96 4.61 22.31
N LYS A 144 12.90 3.80 22.37
CA LYS A 144 12.97 2.44 22.91
C LYS A 144 13.86 1.54 22.05
N ARG A 145 13.70 1.57 20.72
CA ARG A 145 14.53 0.82 19.76
C ARG A 145 16.01 1.17 19.89
N ILE A 146 16.33 2.47 19.97
CA ILE A 146 17.72 2.95 20.17
C ILE A 146 18.29 2.46 21.50
N ALA A 147 17.50 2.49 22.58
CA ALA A 147 17.94 2.01 23.89
C ALA A 147 18.21 0.50 23.92
N GLU A 148 17.40 -0.30 23.23
CA GLU A 148 17.58 -1.75 23.09
C GLU A 148 18.86 -2.07 22.29
N ALA A 149 19.04 -1.45 21.12
CA ALA A 149 20.24 -1.64 20.30
C ALA A 149 21.55 -1.27 21.03
N ARG A 150 21.53 -0.24 21.87
CA ARG A 150 22.68 0.15 22.72
C ARG A 150 23.01 -0.90 23.78
N LYS A 151 22.01 -1.57 24.34
CA LYS A 151 22.23 -2.66 25.32
C LYS A 151 22.87 -3.88 24.64
N GLU A 152 22.42 -4.23 23.44
CA GLU A 152 22.95 -5.36 22.69
C GLU A 152 24.42 -5.14 22.30
N THR A 153 24.72 -3.98 21.73
CA THR A 153 26.10 -3.60 21.35
C THR A 153 27.03 -3.44 22.57
N GLY A 154 26.54 -2.90 23.69
CA GLY A 154 27.31 -2.81 24.93
C GLY A 154 27.57 -4.15 25.64
N THR A 155 26.81 -5.19 25.30
CA THR A 155 27.02 -6.56 25.83
C THR A 155 28.00 -7.36 24.97
N ALA A 156 28.13 -7.02 23.68
CA ALA A 156 29.03 -7.69 22.73
C ALA A 156 30.52 -7.28 22.83
N ILE A 157 30.87 -6.28 23.65
CA ILE A 157 32.25 -5.78 23.84
C ILE A 157 32.77 -6.13 25.25
N LYS A 158 32.45 -7.32 25.76
CA LYS A 158 33.05 -7.89 26.98
C LYS A 158 33.61 -9.27 26.68
#